data_AF-A0A5P9K1A4-F1
#
_entry.id   AF-A0A5P9K1A4-F1
#
_cell.length_a   1.000
_cell.length_b   1.000
_cell.length_c   1.000
_cell.angle_alpha   90.00
_cell.angle_beta   90.00
_cell.angle_gamma   90.00
#
_symmetry.space_group_name_H-M   'P 1'
#
loop_
_entity.id
_entity.type
_entity.pdbx_description
1 polymer ?
#
loop_
_entity_poly.entity_id
_entity_poly.type
_entity_poly.pdbx_seq_one_letter_code
_entity_poly.pdbx_strand_id
1 'polypeptide(L)'
;MRRLFLLSALLGLLVPAGASLAAPPVGGEPATPPAPLFHGHWCGAGDANRAAPVDALDAACRAHDLCYERMGRGACACDRAFLKATGRLIASPGTDESLRGKAATANSLFSATPCVEPKGKGARAARR
;
A
#
# COMPACT_ATOMS: atom_id res chain seq x y z
N MET A 1 -70.72 22.72 -11.17
CA MET A 1 -71.70 21.86 -11.87
C MET A 1 -70.95 20.73 -12.57
N ARG A 2 -71.43 19.50 -12.35
CA ARG A 2 -71.29 18.27 -13.16
C ARG A 2 -69.90 17.78 -13.66
N ARG A 3 -69.56 16.61 -13.09
CA ARG A 3 -68.58 15.59 -13.48
C ARG A 3 -68.52 15.33 -14.99
N LEU A 4 -67.33 15.07 -15.52
CA LEU A 4 -67.04 13.99 -16.46
C LEU A 4 -65.50 13.87 -16.65
N PHE A 5 -64.83 13.08 -15.82
CA PHE A 5 -63.49 12.59 -16.14
C PHE A 5 -63.63 11.11 -16.52
N LEU A 6 -63.80 10.92 -17.82
CA LEU A 6 -63.72 9.63 -18.49
C LEU A 6 -62.24 9.28 -18.70
N LEU A 7 -61.94 8.01 -18.45
CA LEU A 7 -61.00 7.18 -19.21
C LEU A 7 -59.53 7.64 -19.20
N SER A 8 -58.70 6.90 -18.48
CA SER A 8 -57.94 5.80 -19.11
C SER A 8 -56.81 5.37 -18.19
N ALA A 9 -56.85 4.09 -17.85
CA ALA A 9 -55.70 3.36 -17.36
C ALA A 9 -54.58 3.35 -18.43
N LEU A 10 -53.41 2.91 -17.98
CA LEU A 10 -52.15 2.68 -18.73
C LEU A 10 -51.19 3.86 -18.78
N LEU A 11 -50.34 3.95 -17.75
CA LEU A 11 -48.93 4.21 -17.97
C LEU A 11 -48.10 3.37 -16.99
N GLY A 12 -48.13 2.05 -17.18
CA GLY A 12 -47.01 1.23 -16.75
C GLY A 12 -45.91 1.44 -17.78
N LEU A 13 -44.79 2.07 -17.41
CA LEU A 13 -43.57 1.95 -18.19
C LEU A 13 -42.33 2.16 -17.30
N LEU A 14 -41.53 1.10 -17.26
CA LEU A 14 -40.08 1.02 -17.08
C LEU A 14 -39.48 1.46 -15.74
N VAL A 15 -39.31 0.45 -14.87
CA VAL A 15 -38.14 0.37 -13.97
C VAL A 15 -36.89 0.35 -14.85
N PRO A 16 -35.93 1.29 -14.71
CA PRO A 16 -34.64 1.13 -15.36
C PRO A 16 -33.93 -0.05 -14.67
N ALA A 17 -33.68 -1.10 -15.46
CA ALA A 17 -32.78 -2.18 -15.08
C ALA A 17 -31.42 -1.55 -14.75
N GLY A 18 -30.97 -1.73 -13.50
CA GLY A 18 -29.66 -1.30 -13.07
C GLY A 18 -28.58 -1.92 -13.98
N ALA A 19 -27.77 -1.08 -14.60
CA ALA A 19 -26.55 -1.52 -15.24
C ALA A 19 -25.60 -2.00 -14.14
N SER A 20 -25.56 -3.32 -13.94
CA SER A 20 -24.50 -3.94 -13.14
C SER A 20 -23.21 -3.80 -13.94
N LEU A 21 -22.37 -2.84 -13.55
CA LEU A 21 -20.99 -2.76 -14.00
C LEU A 21 -20.25 -3.94 -13.37
N ALA A 22 -20.31 -5.09 -14.03
CA ALA A 22 -19.41 -6.19 -13.74
C ALA A 22 -17.98 -5.68 -14.01
N ALA A 23 -17.21 -5.46 -12.95
CA ALA A 23 -15.78 -5.21 -13.07
C ALA A 23 -15.15 -6.40 -13.81
N PRO A 24 -14.26 -6.17 -14.77
CA PRO A 24 -13.60 -7.27 -15.46
C PRO A 24 -12.81 -8.12 -14.45
N PRO A 25 -12.72 -9.45 -14.66
CA PRO A 25 -11.83 -10.27 -13.87
C PRO A 25 -10.41 -9.74 -14.07
N VAL A 26 -9.76 -9.30 -12.99
CA VAL A 26 -8.32 -9.01 -12.96
C VAL A 26 -7.56 -10.34 -13.08
N GLY A 27 -7.59 -10.89 -14.29
CA GLY A 27 -6.81 -12.04 -14.70
C GLY A 27 -5.51 -11.55 -15.31
N GLY A 28 -4.40 -11.81 -14.59
CA GLY A 28 -3.04 -11.80 -15.13
C GLY A 28 -2.67 -10.56 -15.94
N GLU A 29 -2.48 -9.43 -15.27
CA GLU A 29 -1.61 -8.40 -15.85
C GLU A 29 -0.22 -9.02 -16.09
N PRO A 30 0.40 -8.82 -17.27
CA PRO A 30 1.82 -9.09 -17.41
C PRO A 30 2.52 -8.31 -16.30
N ALA A 31 3.45 -8.97 -15.59
CA ALA A 31 4.20 -8.33 -14.53
C ALA A 31 4.94 -7.13 -15.13
N THR A 32 4.36 -5.93 -15.00
CA THR A 32 5.05 -4.68 -15.30
C THR A 32 6.38 -4.78 -14.56
N PRO A 33 7.53 -4.57 -15.23
CA PRO A 33 8.81 -4.67 -14.56
C PRO A 33 8.74 -3.80 -13.31
N PRO A 34 9.19 -4.31 -12.14
CA PRO A 34 9.11 -3.56 -10.91
C PRO A 34 9.69 -2.16 -11.13
N ALA A 35 8.94 -1.13 -10.72
CA ALA A 35 9.39 0.25 -10.84
C ALA A 35 10.82 0.39 -10.28
N PRO A 36 11.70 1.16 -10.95
CA PRO A 36 13.12 1.16 -10.61
C PRO A 36 13.35 1.61 -9.16
N LEU A 37 14.47 1.15 -8.59
CA LEU A 37 14.98 1.68 -7.33
C LEU A 37 15.15 3.20 -7.46
N PHE A 38 14.54 3.95 -6.56
CA PHE A 38 14.64 5.41 -6.54
C PHE A 38 15.83 5.89 -5.70
N HIS A 39 16.40 5.00 -4.88
CA HIS A 39 17.54 5.30 -4.03
C HIS A 39 18.29 4.04 -3.59
N GLY A 40 19.62 4.09 -3.64
CA GLY A 40 20.49 3.02 -3.16
C GLY A 40 20.24 1.68 -3.86
N HIS A 41 20.35 0.61 -3.09
CA HIS A 41 20.23 -0.77 -3.55
C HIS A 41 18.91 -1.44 -3.14
N TRP A 42 18.10 -0.79 -2.30
CA TRP A 42 16.91 -1.41 -1.69
C TRP A 42 15.66 -0.53 -1.73
N CYS A 43 15.77 0.79 -1.89
CA CYS A 43 14.57 1.63 -1.89
C CYS A 43 13.88 1.61 -3.27
N GLY A 44 12.88 0.74 -3.42
CA GLY A 44 12.04 0.62 -4.61
C GLY A 44 11.41 -0.77 -4.72
N ALA A 45 11.03 -1.16 -5.93
CA ALA A 45 10.55 -2.52 -6.16
C ALA A 45 11.73 -3.44 -6.49
N GLY A 46 11.98 -4.43 -5.63
CA GLY A 46 13.12 -5.34 -5.74
C GLY A 46 14.37 -4.77 -5.06
N ASP A 47 15.53 -5.31 -5.40
CA ASP A 47 16.82 -4.91 -4.84
C ASP A 47 17.93 -5.05 -5.90
N ALA A 48 19.08 -4.39 -5.65
CA ALA A 48 20.26 -4.49 -6.49
C ALA A 48 21.12 -5.71 -6.10
N ASN A 49 20.60 -6.92 -6.29
CA ASN A 49 21.27 -8.19 -6.02
C ASN A 49 21.83 -8.32 -4.59
N ARG A 50 21.05 -7.88 -3.60
CA ARG A 50 21.38 -7.88 -2.17
C ARG A 50 22.68 -7.14 -1.83
N ALA A 51 23.05 -6.14 -2.63
CA ALA A 51 24.23 -5.30 -2.37
C ALA A 51 24.15 -4.60 -0.99
N ALA A 52 25.30 -4.24 -0.45
CA ALA A 52 25.38 -3.54 0.84
C ALA A 52 24.63 -2.19 0.75
N PRO A 53 23.85 -1.81 1.77
CA PRO A 53 23.20 -0.50 1.77
C PRO A 53 24.20 0.64 1.65
N VAL A 54 23.86 1.65 0.84
CA VAL A 54 24.75 2.80 0.62
C VAL A 54 24.65 3.86 1.72
N ASP A 55 23.52 3.93 2.43
CA ASP A 55 23.31 4.81 3.57
C ASP A 55 22.21 4.30 4.52
N ALA A 56 21.81 5.15 5.49
CA ALA A 56 20.84 4.80 6.51
C ALA A 56 19.39 4.67 5.98
N LEU A 57 19.02 5.38 4.92
CA LEU A 57 17.70 5.22 4.29
C LEU A 57 17.66 3.89 3.54
N ASP A 58 18.71 3.61 2.75
CA ASP A 58 18.85 2.35 2.04
C ASP A 58 18.87 1.15 3.00
N ALA A 59 19.50 1.29 4.17
CA ALA A 59 19.48 0.27 5.22
C ALA A 59 18.08 0.05 5.82
N ALA A 60 17.27 1.11 5.92
CA ALA A 60 15.88 0.99 6.35
C ALA A 60 15.02 0.26 5.32
N CYS A 61 15.20 0.57 4.03
CA CYS A 61 14.54 -0.14 2.92
C CYS A 61 14.92 -1.63 2.91
N ARG A 62 16.22 -1.95 3.00
CA ARG A 62 16.69 -3.33 3.15
C ARG A 62 16.01 -4.08 4.28
N ALA A 63 15.93 -3.46 5.46
CA ALA A 63 15.32 -4.09 6.62
C ALA A 63 13.82 -4.35 6.41
N HIS A 64 13.14 -3.46 5.69
CA HIS A 64 11.72 -3.58 5.34
C HIS A 64 11.46 -4.68 4.32
N ASP A 65 12.23 -4.74 3.23
CA ASP A 65 12.12 -5.79 2.22
C ASP A 65 12.34 -7.18 2.80
N LEU A 66 13.42 -7.34 3.59
CA LEU A 66 13.70 -8.60 4.28
C LEU A 66 12.61 -8.94 5.31
N CYS A 67 11.91 -7.96 5.88
CA CYS A 67 10.78 -8.20 6.76
C CYS A 67 9.57 -8.73 5.97
N TYR A 68 9.27 -8.12 4.83
CA TYR A 68 8.23 -8.60 3.92
C TYR A 68 8.50 -10.01 3.37
N GLU A 69 9.75 -10.36 3.07
CA GLU A 69 10.12 -11.74 2.70
C GLU A 69 9.73 -12.77 3.76
N ARG A 70 9.87 -12.42 5.05
CA ARG A 70 9.58 -13.31 6.17
C ARG A 70 8.11 -13.32 6.60
N MET A 71 7.47 -12.15 6.56
CA MET A 71 6.16 -11.93 7.19
C MET A 71 5.01 -11.79 6.18
N GLY A 72 5.34 -11.61 4.90
CA GLY A 72 4.40 -11.25 3.85
C GLY A 72 4.33 -9.73 3.63
N ARG A 73 4.06 -9.34 2.38
CA ARG A 73 3.85 -7.94 2.00
C ARG A 73 2.65 -7.35 2.75
N GLY A 74 2.78 -6.11 3.20
CA GLY A 74 1.76 -5.39 3.97
C GLY A 74 1.69 -5.78 5.45
N ALA A 75 2.63 -6.58 5.98
CA ALA A 75 2.63 -6.91 7.39
C ALA A 75 2.85 -5.66 8.26
N CYS A 76 1.88 -5.31 9.12
CA CYS A 76 1.93 -4.09 9.92
C CYS A 76 3.17 -3.96 10.81
N ALA A 77 3.75 -5.07 11.29
CA ALA A 77 4.99 -5.04 12.05
C ALA A 77 6.18 -4.52 11.23
N CYS A 78 6.24 -4.87 9.93
CA CYS A 78 7.26 -4.38 9.01
C CYS A 78 7.08 -2.89 8.74
N ASP A 79 5.85 -2.46 8.45
CA ASP A 79 5.56 -1.06 8.12
C ASP A 79 5.81 -0.14 9.31
N ARG A 80 5.37 -0.54 10.52
CA ARG A 80 5.67 0.23 11.75
C ARG A 80 7.17 0.37 12.01
N ALA A 81 7.95 -0.68 11.78
CA ALA A 81 9.40 -0.64 11.94
C ALA A 81 10.05 0.32 10.92
N PHE A 82 9.59 0.27 9.67
CA PHE A 82 10.03 1.16 8.60
C PHE A 82 9.69 2.63 8.87
N LEU A 83 8.46 2.91 9.29
CA LEU A 83 8.00 4.26 9.66
C LEU A 83 8.82 4.83 10.83
N LYS A 84 9.14 4.01 11.83
CA LYS A 84 10.01 4.43 12.94
C LYS A 84 11.43 4.74 12.49
N ALA A 85 12.00 3.93 11.59
CA ALA A 85 13.35 4.14 11.08
C ALA A 85 13.46 5.41 10.25
N THR A 86 12.57 5.58 9.28
CA THR A 86 12.53 6.78 8.42
C THR A 86 12.14 8.04 9.19
N GLY A 87 11.24 7.94 10.17
CA GLY A 87 10.89 9.05 11.08
C GLY A 87 12.08 9.61 11.85
N ARG A 88 13.05 8.76 12.24
CA ARG A 88 14.31 9.21 12.87
C ARG A 88 15.20 9.96 11.89
N LEU A 89 15.28 9.53 10.63
CA LEU A 89 16.03 10.25 9.60
C LEU A 89 15.41 11.62 9.35
N ILE A 90 14.07 11.70 9.31
CA ILE A 90 13.31 12.94 9.12
C ILE A 90 13.50 13.91 10.30
N ALA A 91 13.58 13.41 11.53
CA ALA A 91 13.73 14.26 12.72
C ALA A 91 15.20 14.63 13.05
N SER A 92 16.18 13.88 12.54
CA SER A 92 17.58 14.07 12.88
C SER A 92 18.15 15.34 12.23
N PRO A 93 18.76 16.28 12.98
CA PRO A 93 19.38 17.48 12.42
C PRO A 93 20.56 17.19 11.49
N GLY A 94 21.23 16.04 11.64
CA GLY A 94 22.40 15.67 10.85
C GLY A 94 22.10 14.99 9.51
N THR A 95 20.83 14.75 9.18
CA THR A 95 20.44 14.15 7.89
C THR A 95 20.51 15.20 6.79
N ASP A 96 21.19 14.87 5.68
CA ASP A 96 21.19 15.68 4.46
C ASP A 96 19.76 15.94 3.95
N GLU A 97 19.50 17.10 3.37
CA GLU A 97 18.15 17.51 2.94
C GLU A 97 17.59 16.61 1.83
N SER A 98 18.43 16.18 0.87
CA SER A 98 17.99 15.24 -0.17
C SER A 98 17.61 13.89 0.44
N LEU A 99 18.42 13.40 1.38
CA LEU A 99 18.14 12.14 2.09
C LEU A 99 16.88 12.25 2.96
N ARG A 100 16.69 13.38 3.63
CA ARG A 100 15.50 13.71 4.42
C ARG A 100 14.24 13.71 3.58
N GLY A 101 14.26 14.36 2.42
CA GLY A 101 13.14 14.40 1.49
C GLY A 101 12.76 13.00 0.98
N LYS A 102 13.75 12.18 0.62
CA LYS A 102 13.51 10.78 0.21
C LYS A 102 12.93 9.95 1.34
N ALA A 103 13.45 10.10 2.56
CA ALA A 103 12.92 9.43 3.74
C ALA A 103 11.48 9.86 4.04
N ALA A 104 11.16 11.14 3.88
CA ALA A 104 9.81 11.68 4.06
C ALA A 104 8.82 11.13 3.03
N THR A 105 9.20 11.10 1.75
CA THR A 105 8.39 10.48 0.69
C THR A 105 8.13 9.01 1.00
N ALA A 106 9.17 8.24 1.31
CA ALA A 106 9.02 6.82 1.64
C ALA A 106 8.14 6.62 2.87
N ASN A 107 8.37 7.38 3.95
CA ASN A 107 7.56 7.32 5.16
C ASN A 107 6.08 7.63 4.89
N SER A 108 5.81 8.65 4.07
CA SER A 108 4.43 9.07 3.76
C SER A 108 3.66 7.99 3.01
N LEU A 109 4.31 7.29 2.08
CA LEU A 109 3.69 6.18 1.33
C LEU A 109 3.21 5.07 2.26
N PHE A 110 4.05 4.62 3.20
CA PHE A 110 3.69 3.55 4.13
C PHE A 110 2.84 4.02 5.31
N SER A 111 2.76 5.32 5.57
CA SER A 111 1.83 5.89 6.55
C SER A 111 0.40 5.95 6.02
N ALA A 112 0.24 6.11 4.70
CA ALA A 112 -1.05 6.19 4.04
C ALA A 112 -1.59 4.82 3.55
N THR A 113 -0.72 3.83 3.41
CA THR A 113 -1.10 2.50 2.90
C THR A 113 -1.59 1.60 4.04
N PRO A 114 -2.82 1.06 3.98
CA PRO A 114 -3.29 0.11 4.98
C PRO A 114 -2.40 -1.14 5.03
N CYS A 115 -1.98 -1.50 6.23
CA CYS A 115 -1.28 -2.75 6.50
C CYS A 115 -2.26 -3.82 7.01
N VAL A 116 -1.86 -5.08 6.93
CA VAL A 116 -2.57 -6.24 7.48
C VAL A 116 -1.76 -6.86 8.62
N GLU A 117 -2.43 -7.23 9.71
CA GLU A 117 -1.79 -8.03 10.74
C GLU A 117 -1.66 -9.47 10.24
N PRO A 118 -0.45 -10.06 10.21
CA PRO A 118 -0.27 -11.43 9.76
C PRO A 118 -1.06 -12.36 10.68
N LYS A 119 -1.90 -13.24 10.11
CA LYS A 119 -2.67 -14.20 10.90
C LYS A 119 -1.70 -15.14 11.64
N GLY A 120 -1.69 -15.00 12.97
CA GLY A 120 -0.81 -15.64 13.94
C GLY A 120 -0.02 -16.87 13.51
N LYS A 121 1.31 -16.77 13.58
CA LYS A 121 2.07 -17.79 14.31
C LYS A 121 2.32 -17.23 15.70
N GLY A 122 1.69 -17.86 16.68
CA GLY A 122 1.57 -17.37 18.05
C GLY A 122 2.90 -16.94 18.65
N ALA A 123 2.81 -15.96 19.54
CA ALA A 123 3.85 -15.63 20.49
C ALA A 123 4.28 -16.88 21.30
N ARG A 124 5.30 -17.59 20.81
CA ARG A 124 6.15 -18.56 21.52
C ARG A 124 7.47 -18.56 20.72
N ALA A 125 8.64 -18.22 21.22
CA ALA A 125 9.15 -18.22 22.58
C ALA A 125 10.13 -17.04 22.76
N ALA A 126 9.80 -16.13 23.67
CA ALA A 126 10.75 -15.20 24.27
C ALA A 126 10.37 -15.09 25.75
N ARG A 127 10.44 -16.22 26.47
CA ARG A 127 10.44 -16.26 27.93
C ARG A 127 11.39 -17.36 28.40
N ARG A 128 12.52 -16.88 28.92
CA ARG A 128 13.46 -17.52 29.86
C ARG A 128 14.41 -18.56 29.28
#